data_AF-G8C0L7-F1
#
_entry.id   AF-G8C0L7-F1
#
_cell.length_a   1.000
_cell.length_b   1.000
_cell.length_c   1.000
_cell.angle_alpha   90.00
_cell.angle_beta   90.00
_cell.angle_gamma   90.00
#
_symmetry.space_group_name_H-M   'P 1'
#
loop_
_entity.id
_entity.type
_entity.pdbx_description
1 polymer ?
#
loop_
_entity_poly.entity_id
_entity_poly.type
_entity_poly.pdbx_seq_one_letter_code
_entity_poly.pdbx_strand_id
1 'polypeptide(L)'
;MSILLARQSVTSRYPLTPAASINTLNHHLVIQWIRDYSNHQPRKLEVLHDNYWPKLVKNPSPFQIFNITNKNSIDKKELKKKYHFFVKLYHPDNNGKFNVSTHDCATNKFLTNDQKLKRFKIITDAYTKLTSDRVIDTSESYDMNRYNHQNWNTRYHHAYYNSEDWGDINGISKKDHTSNEEFNILTFFSCMLGLIMCIKCLALLNELEATLNKPIQLAPHKSMEENLISAYTNYGLDKDKQSRYKRFLWFRTYNIFLNKQSGFSREQFQEEMKKNDILLTELDNKSNSKSNPPP
;
A
#
# COMPACT_ATOMS: atom_id res chain seq x y z
N MET A 1 23.35 51.04 69.57
CA MET A 1 22.78 49.71 69.27
C MET A 1 22.77 49.56 67.76
N SER A 2 23.77 48.90 67.16
CA SER A 2 23.76 47.44 66.86
C SER A 2 22.62 47.15 65.86
N ILE A 3 22.80 46.62 64.63
CA ILE A 3 23.75 45.61 64.15
C ILE A 3 23.49 45.39 62.62
N LEU A 4 24.56 44.97 61.90
CA LEU A 4 24.65 44.12 60.68
C LEU A 4 24.14 44.54 59.28
N LEU A 5 25.14 44.56 58.38
CA LEU A 5 25.13 44.22 56.94
C LEU A 5 24.47 42.86 56.62
N ALA A 6 23.87 42.72 55.43
CA ALA A 6 24.12 41.60 54.52
C ALA A 6 23.44 41.76 53.13
N ARG A 7 24.25 41.60 52.08
CA ARG A 7 23.86 41.29 50.69
C ARG A 7 23.04 40.00 50.62
N GLN A 8 22.03 39.94 49.74
CA GLN A 8 21.72 38.74 48.95
C GLN A 8 21.24 39.10 47.54
N SER A 9 21.63 38.24 46.61
CA SER A 9 21.50 38.28 45.16
C SER A 9 20.46 37.26 44.68
N VAL A 10 20.08 37.38 43.39
CA VAL A 10 19.70 36.27 42.47
C VAL A 10 18.20 35.97 42.24
N THR A 11 17.85 36.09 40.95
CA THR A 11 16.87 35.39 40.09
C THR A 11 15.36 35.66 40.19
N SER A 12 14.91 36.32 39.13
CA SER A 12 13.63 36.16 38.45
C SER A 12 13.22 34.69 38.31
N ARG A 13 12.00 34.36 38.76
CA ARG A 13 11.31 33.10 38.51
C ARG A 13 10.33 33.30 37.35
N TYR A 14 10.69 32.80 36.17
CA TYR A 14 9.70 32.37 35.17
C TYR A 14 9.59 30.84 35.26
N PRO A 15 8.38 30.25 35.22
CA PRO A 15 8.24 28.81 35.14
C PRO A 15 8.67 28.32 33.75
N LEU A 16 9.73 27.52 33.73
CA LEU A 16 10.12 26.68 32.60
C LEU A 16 9.04 25.61 32.40
N THR A 17 8.37 25.65 31.25
CA THR A 17 7.64 24.51 30.71
C THR A 17 8.64 23.39 30.37
N PRO A 18 8.47 22.14 30.85
CA PRO A 18 9.34 21.05 30.44
C PRO A 18 8.93 20.60 29.04
N ALA A 19 9.79 20.91 28.06
CA ALA A 19 9.83 20.22 26.77
C ALA A 19 10.33 18.79 26.98
N ALA A 20 9.48 17.95 27.56
CA ALA A 20 9.65 16.51 27.58
C ALA A 20 8.52 15.89 26.76
N SER A 21 8.82 14.77 26.10
CA SER A 21 7.82 13.81 25.61
C SER A 21 7.21 14.04 24.22
N ILE A 22 8.03 14.18 23.17
CA ILE A 22 7.60 13.76 21.81
C ILE A 22 8.11 12.33 21.50
N ASN A 23 9.29 11.94 21.99
CA ASN A 23 9.84 10.59 21.77
C ASN A 23 9.13 9.47 22.56
N THR A 24 8.51 9.78 23.70
CA THR A 24 7.75 8.81 24.51
C THR A 24 6.34 8.54 23.97
N LEU A 25 5.76 9.48 23.23
CA LEU A 25 4.44 9.30 22.61
C LEU A 25 4.50 8.29 21.46
N ASN A 26 5.57 8.33 20.66
CA ASN A 26 5.80 7.36 19.59
C ASN A 26 6.09 5.96 20.15
N HIS A 27 6.85 5.86 21.24
CA HIS A 27 7.07 4.58 21.92
C HIS A 27 5.79 4.00 22.52
N HIS A 28 4.91 4.83 23.10
CA HIS A 28 3.64 4.35 23.65
C HIS A 28 2.68 3.86 22.55
N LEU A 29 2.63 4.55 21.41
CA LEU A 29 1.80 4.14 20.27
C LEU A 29 2.33 2.85 19.62
N VAL A 30 3.65 2.72 19.49
CA VAL A 30 4.27 1.47 18.99
C VAL A 30 4.08 0.32 19.97
N ILE A 31 4.19 0.55 21.28
CA ILE A 31 3.93 -0.47 22.30
C ILE A 31 2.45 -0.85 22.34
N GLN A 32 1.52 0.10 22.14
CA GLN A 32 0.10 -0.21 21.98
C GLN A 32 -0.16 -1.01 20.71
N TRP A 33 0.45 -0.64 19.58
CA TRP A 33 0.31 -1.38 18.33
C TRP A 33 0.86 -2.80 18.43
N ILE A 34 2.03 -2.99 19.06
CA ILE A 34 2.61 -4.32 19.33
C ILE A 34 1.76 -5.12 20.32
N ARG A 35 1.18 -4.47 21.34
CA ARG A 35 0.28 -5.12 22.31
C ARG A 35 -1.05 -5.54 21.67
N ASP A 36 -1.59 -4.73 20.76
CA ASP A 36 -2.78 -5.05 19.98
C ASP A 36 -2.51 -6.16 18.95
N TYR A 37 -1.31 -6.16 18.33
CA TYR A 37 -0.86 -7.25 17.45
C TYR A 37 -0.64 -8.56 18.21
N SER A 38 -0.09 -8.49 19.44
CA SER A 38 0.12 -9.64 20.33
C SER A 38 -1.18 -10.19 20.93
N ASN A 39 -2.24 -9.39 21.01
CA ASN A 39 -3.55 -9.80 21.50
C ASN A 39 -4.45 -10.41 20.42
N HIS A 40 -4.01 -10.45 19.16
CA HIS A 40 -4.60 -11.30 18.13
C HIS A 40 -4.18 -12.75 18.36
N GLN A 41 -4.71 -13.35 19.44
CA GLN A 41 -4.81 -14.80 19.53
C GLN A 41 -5.38 -15.29 18.19
N PRO A 42 -4.74 -16.26 17.50
CA PRO A 42 -5.29 -16.79 16.27
C PRO A 42 -6.72 -17.21 16.58
N ARG A 43 -7.71 -16.60 15.91
CA ARG A 43 -9.12 -16.96 16.12
C ARG A 43 -9.18 -18.47 15.99
N LYS A 44 -9.49 -19.15 17.09
CA LYS A 44 -9.61 -20.60 17.12
C LYS A 44 -10.69 -20.95 16.12
N LEU A 45 -10.27 -21.43 14.94
CA LEU A 45 -11.19 -21.73 13.85
C LEU A 45 -12.19 -22.74 14.37
N GLU A 46 -13.46 -22.34 14.43
CA GLU A 46 -14.53 -23.24 14.82
C GLU A 46 -14.56 -24.40 13.81
N VAL A 47 -14.45 -25.62 14.34
CA VAL A 47 -14.50 -26.84 13.53
C VAL A 47 -15.96 -27.20 13.33
N LEU A 48 -16.45 -27.01 12.12
CA LEU A 48 -17.81 -27.38 11.74
C LEU A 48 -17.77 -28.74 11.06
N HIS A 49 -18.58 -29.67 11.58
CA HIS A 49 -18.65 -31.02 11.04
C HIS A 49 -19.78 -31.14 10.01
N ASP A 50 -19.46 -31.63 8.81
CA ASP A 50 -20.50 -31.92 7.81
C ASP A 50 -21.05 -33.34 7.98
N ASN A 51 -22.26 -33.43 8.52
CA ASN A 51 -23.00 -34.69 8.67
C ASN A 51 -23.87 -35.05 7.46
N TYR A 52 -24.10 -34.10 6.55
CA TYR A 52 -25.13 -34.22 5.52
C TYR A 52 -24.57 -34.59 4.15
N TRP A 53 -23.27 -34.42 3.92
CA TRP A 53 -22.66 -34.81 2.65
C TRP A 53 -22.69 -36.33 2.43
N PRO A 54 -23.14 -36.82 1.27
CA PRO A 54 -23.23 -38.26 0.99
C PRO A 54 -21.84 -38.93 0.97
N LYS A 55 -21.71 -40.00 1.77
CA LYS A 55 -20.44 -40.69 2.08
C LYS A 55 -19.97 -41.66 1.00
N LEU A 56 -20.93 -42.31 0.34
CA LEU A 56 -20.70 -43.55 -0.43
C LEU A 56 -20.63 -43.32 -1.93
N VAL A 57 -20.99 -42.13 -2.42
CA VAL A 57 -21.18 -41.88 -3.84
C VAL A 57 -20.24 -40.76 -4.29
N LYS A 58 -19.29 -41.09 -5.17
CA LYS A 58 -18.35 -40.13 -5.79
C LYS A 58 -19.09 -39.00 -6.51
N ASN A 59 -20.27 -39.30 -7.05
CA ASN A 59 -21.16 -38.39 -7.78
C ASN A 59 -22.59 -38.44 -7.20
N PRO A 60 -22.89 -37.68 -6.14
CA PRO A 60 -24.21 -37.75 -5.53
C PRO A 60 -25.28 -37.09 -6.39
N SER A 61 -26.45 -37.71 -6.45
CA SER A 61 -27.63 -37.14 -7.11
C SER A 61 -28.17 -35.93 -6.31
N PRO A 62 -28.83 -34.93 -6.94
CA PRO A 62 -29.45 -33.80 -6.25
C PRO A 62 -30.36 -34.23 -5.10
N PHE A 63 -31.13 -35.30 -5.30
CA PHE A 63 -31.99 -35.87 -4.26
C PHE A 63 -31.19 -36.42 -3.08
N GLN A 64 -30.01 -37.01 -3.34
CA GLN A 64 -29.11 -37.53 -2.30
C GLN A 64 -28.40 -36.39 -1.54
N ILE A 65 -28.01 -35.31 -2.23
CA ILE A 65 -27.36 -34.15 -1.60
C ILE A 65 -28.30 -33.51 -0.57
N PHE A 66 -29.58 -33.38 -0.92
CA PHE A 66 -30.59 -32.76 -0.04
C PHE A 66 -31.35 -33.76 0.84
N ASN A 67 -30.99 -35.05 0.81
CA ASN A 67 -31.71 -36.13 1.49
C ASN A 67 -33.23 -36.07 1.26
N ILE A 68 -33.63 -35.96 -0.01
CA ILE A 68 -35.03 -35.94 -0.45
C ILE A 68 -35.42 -37.35 -0.88
N THR A 69 -36.27 -38.00 -0.11
CA THR A 69 -36.73 -39.37 -0.38
C THR A 69 -37.85 -39.42 -1.41
N ASN A 70 -38.71 -38.40 -1.47
CA ASN A 70 -39.87 -38.36 -2.35
C ASN A 70 -39.61 -37.48 -3.58
N LYS A 71 -39.50 -38.11 -4.76
CA LYS A 71 -39.27 -37.40 -6.03
C LYS A 71 -40.51 -36.65 -6.53
N ASN A 72 -41.71 -37.04 -6.09
CA ASN A 72 -42.97 -36.56 -6.66
C ASN A 72 -43.47 -35.26 -6.01
N SER A 73 -42.98 -34.93 -4.82
CA SER A 73 -43.33 -33.70 -4.11
C SER A 73 -42.12 -33.16 -3.36
N ILE A 74 -41.50 -32.13 -3.94
CA ILE A 74 -40.36 -31.44 -3.34
C ILE A 74 -40.91 -30.26 -2.52
N ASP A 75 -40.71 -30.28 -1.20
CA ASP A 75 -40.99 -29.10 -0.38
C ASP A 75 -39.92 -28.03 -0.65
N LYS A 76 -40.30 -27.01 -1.43
CA LYS A 76 -39.44 -25.87 -1.79
C LYS A 76 -38.92 -25.13 -0.54
N LYS A 77 -39.68 -25.12 0.57
CA LYS A 77 -39.26 -24.45 1.83
C LYS A 77 -38.14 -25.23 2.51
N GLU A 78 -38.28 -26.54 2.65
CA GLU A 78 -37.24 -27.39 3.24
C GLU A 78 -35.97 -27.41 2.38
N LEU A 79 -36.13 -27.49 1.05
CA LEU A 79 -35.02 -27.43 0.09
C LEU A 79 -34.22 -26.12 0.25
N LYS A 80 -34.91 -24.97 0.30
CA LYS A 80 -34.28 -23.66 0.50
C LYS A 80 -33.53 -23.58 1.83
N LYS A 81 -34.10 -24.15 2.90
CA LYS A 81 -33.46 -24.19 4.23
C LYS A 81 -32.16 -25.01 4.21
N LYS A 82 -32.19 -26.19 3.59
CA LYS A 82 -31.00 -27.06 3.42
C LYS A 82 -29.95 -26.42 2.52
N TYR A 83 -30.37 -25.79 1.42
CA TYR A 83 -29.48 -25.03 0.54
C TYR A 83 -28.75 -23.92 1.30
N HIS A 84 -29.49 -23.08 2.05
CA HIS A 84 -28.87 -22.00 2.83
C HIS A 84 -27.88 -22.53 3.88
N PHE A 85 -28.17 -23.68 4.50
CA PHE A 85 -27.24 -24.36 5.40
C PHE A 85 -25.93 -24.72 4.68
N PHE A 86 -26.00 -25.36 3.50
CA PHE A 86 -24.82 -25.72 2.72
C PHE A 86 -24.06 -24.50 2.19
N VAL A 87 -24.75 -23.44 1.75
CA VAL A 87 -24.12 -22.19 1.34
C VAL A 87 -23.32 -21.62 2.51
N LYS A 88 -23.91 -21.54 3.71
CA LYS A 88 -23.20 -21.04 4.89
C LYS A 88 -21.92 -21.83 5.16
N LEU A 89 -21.93 -23.14 4.90
CA LEU A 89 -20.79 -24.03 5.13
C LEU A 89 -19.71 -23.97 4.04
N TYR A 90 -20.11 -23.80 2.78
CA TYR A 90 -19.23 -23.98 1.61
C TYR A 90 -18.97 -22.72 0.77
N HIS A 91 -19.56 -21.58 1.12
CA HIS A 91 -19.35 -20.34 0.38
C HIS A 91 -17.86 -19.92 0.39
N PRO A 92 -17.30 -19.47 -0.74
CA PRO A 92 -15.89 -19.06 -0.82
C PRO A 92 -15.51 -17.98 0.21
N ASP A 93 -16.41 -17.04 0.49
CA ASP A 93 -16.19 -15.98 1.49
C ASP A 93 -16.03 -16.49 2.93
N ASN A 94 -16.46 -17.73 3.21
CA ASN A 94 -16.36 -18.34 4.54
C ASN A 94 -15.13 -19.26 4.68
N ASN A 95 -14.29 -19.39 3.64
CA ASN A 95 -13.13 -20.29 3.64
C ASN A 95 -12.11 -19.99 4.75
N GLY A 96 -12.03 -18.73 5.21
CA GLY A 96 -11.14 -18.30 6.30
C GLY A 96 -11.76 -18.30 7.70
N LYS A 97 -13.06 -18.62 7.85
CA LYS A 97 -13.78 -18.55 9.13
C LYS A 97 -13.91 -19.90 9.84
N PHE A 98 -14.05 -20.98 9.06
CA PHE A 98 -14.33 -22.31 9.60
C PHE A 98 -13.52 -23.39 8.88
N ASN A 99 -12.98 -24.32 9.67
CA ASN A 99 -12.42 -25.56 9.14
C ASN A 99 -13.54 -26.59 9.06
N VAL A 100 -13.85 -27.03 7.85
CA VAL A 100 -14.87 -28.06 7.63
C VAL A 100 -14.14 -29.40 7.68
N SER A 101 -14.39 -30.19 8.72
CA SER A 101 -13.85 -31.53 8.83
C SER A 101 -14.65 -32.48 7.93
N THR A 102 -13.95 -33.38 7.25
CA THR A 102 -14.60 -34.52 6.59
C THR A 102 -15.21 -35.42 7.65
N HIS A 103 -16.27 -36.15 7.29
CA HIS A 103 -17.00 -37.07 8.17
C HIS A 103 -16.13 -38.17 8.82
N ASP A 104 -14.91 -38.43 8.33
CA ASP A 104 -14.00 -39.37 8.97
C ASP A 104 -13.41 -38.74 10.25
N CYS A 105 -14.15 -38.83 11.35
CA CYS A 105 -13.67 -38.50 12.71
C CYS A 105 -12.33 -39.19 13.04
N ALA A 106 -11.99 -40.29 12.35
CA ALA A 106 -10.74 -41.02 12.52
C ALA A 106 -9.53 -40.38 11.81
N THR A 107 -9.72 -39.53 10.78
CA THR A 107 -8.60 -39.03 9.95
C THR A 107 -8.31 -37.53 10.10
N ASN A 108 -9.11 -36.78 10.89
CA ASN A 108 -8.94 -35.32 11.09
C ASN A 108 -8.63 -34.55 9.78
N LYS A 109 -9.18 -35.03 8.65
CA LYS A 109 -8.88 -34.46 7.34
C LYS A 109 -9.80 -33.28 7.06
N PHE A 110 -9.23 -32.08 7.13
CA PHE A 110 -9.93 -30.86 6.74
C PHE A 110 -10.09 -30.78 5.23
N LEU A 111 -11.24 -30.26 4.79
CA LEU A 111 -11.48 -30.00 3.38
C LEU A 111 -10.57 -28.88 2.88
N THR A 112 -9.91 -29.10 1.73
CA THR A 112 -9.20 -28.03 1.03
C THR A 112 -10.19 -27.01 0.46
N ASN A 113 -9.74 -25.78 0.22
CA ASN A 113 -10.57 -24.73 -0.36
C ASN A 113 -11.13 -25.14 -1.74
N ASP A 114 -10.35 -25.86 -2.54
CA ASP A 114 -10.78 -26.39 -3.84
C ASP A 114 -11.92 -27.41 -3.69
N GLN A 115 -11.85 -28.25 -2.66
CA GLN A 115 -12.91 -29.22 -2.38
C GLN A 115 -14.19 -28.53 -1.89
N LYS A 116 -14.07 -27.50 -1.05
CA LYS A 116 -15.22 -26.67 -0.62
C LYS A 116 -15.88 -26.01 -1.83
N LEU A 117 -15.08 -25.42 -2.71
CA LEU A 117 -15.56 -24.78 -3.95
C LEU A 117 -16.25 -25.80 -4.87
N LYS A 118 -15.67 -27.00 -5.03
CA LYS A 118 -16.28 -28.07 -5.84
C LYS A 118 -17.63 -28.50 -5.26
N ARG A 119 -17.74 -28.67 -3.94
CA ARG A 119 -19.00 -29.00 -3.25
C ARG A 119 -20.03 -27.89 -3.41
N PHE A 120 -19.62 -26.63 -3.25
CA PHE A 120 -20.48 -25.47 -3.46
C PHE A 120 -21.09 -25.45 -4.86
N LYS A 121 -20.28 -25.65 -5.90
CA LYS A 121 -20.75 -25.73 -7.30
C LYS A 121 -21.79 -26.83 -7.50
N ILE A 122 -21.54 -28.02 -6.96
CA ILE A 122 -22.45 -29.17 -7.05
C ILE A 122 -23.78 -28.88 -6.34
N ILE A 123 -23.74 -28.26 -5.16
CA ILE A 123 -24.92 -27.91 -4.38
C ILE A 123 -25.78 -26.87 -5.10
N THR A 124 -25.16 -25.83 -5.65
CA THR A 124 -25.85 -24.78 -6.39
C THR A 124 -26.54 -25.34 -7.63
N ASP A 125 -25.84 -26.17 -8.41
CA ASP A 125 -26.42 -26.85 -9.58
C ASP A 125 -27.57 -27.81 -9.19
N ALA A 126 -27.41 -28.55 -8.10
CA ALA A 126 -28.47 -29.43 -7.59
C ALA A 126 -29.71 -28.62 -7.16
N TYR A 127 -29.52 -27.48 -6.50
CA TYR A 127 -30.63 -26.62 -6.06
C TYR A 127 -31.38 -26.01 -7.24
N THR A 128 -30.68 -25.48 -8.24
CA THR A 128 -31.30 -24.87 -9.42
C THR A 128 -32.13 -25.90 -10.20
N LYS A 129 -31.62 -27.13 -10.35
CA LYS A 129 -32.35 -28.24 -10.98
C LYS A 129 -33.62 -28.61 -10.22
N LEU A 130 -33.54 -28.77 -8.90
CA LEU A 130 -34.69 -29.11 -8.06
C LEU A 130 -35.71 -27.97 -7.93
N THR A 131 -35.30 -26.73 -8.19
CA THR A 131 -36.18 -25.55 -8.14
C THR A 131 -36.87 -25.28 -9.48
N SER A 132 -36.27 -25.69 -10.60
CA SER A 132 -36.87 -25.49 -11.93
C SER A 132 -38.10 -26.38 -12.08
N ASP A 133 -39.22 -25.83 -12.53
CA ASP A 133 -40.47 -26.58 -12.76
C ASP A 133 -40.41 -27.51 -13.99
N ARG A 134 -39.24 -27.63 -14.64
CA ARG A 134 -39.01 -28.63 -15.69
C ARG A 134 -38.81 -30.00 -15.05
N VAL A 135 -39.67 -30.94 -15.43
CA VAL A 135 -39.62 -32.35 -14.99
C VAL A 135 -38.21 -32.88 -15.19
N ILE A 136 -37.57 -33.25 -14.08
CA ILE A 136 -36.24 -33.88 -14.06
C ILE A 136 -36.46 -35.32 -14.51
N ASP A 137 -36.15 -35.64 -15.76
CA ASP A 137 -36.06 -37.04 -16.19
C ASP A 137 -34.91 -37.71 -15.41
N THR A 138 -35.28 -38.58 -14.48
CA THR A 138 -34.35 -39.11 -13.46
C THR A 138 -33.55 -40.33 -13.90
N SER A 139 -33.39 -40.59 -15.20
CA SER A 139 -32.74 -41.83 -15.69
C SER A 139 -31.34 -41.68 -16.25
N GLU A 140 -30.84 -40.47 -16.51
CA GLU A 140 -29.45 -40.34 -16.97
C GLU A 140 -28.50 -40.36 -15.77
N SER A 141 -27.79 -41.49 -15.65
CA SER A 141 -26.62 -41.68 -14.80
C SER A 141 -25.83 -40.37 -14.67
N TYR A 142 -25.54 -39.96 -13.44
CA TYR A 142 -24.77 -38.76 -13.11
C TYR A 142 -23.31 -38.94 -13.55
N ASP A 143 -23.10 -38.86 -14.86
CA ASP A 143 -21.83 -39.06 -15.50
C ASP A 143 -21.11 -37.71 -15.49
N MET A 144 -20.21 -37.54 -14.53
CA MET A 144 -19.40 -36.33 -14.40
C MET A 144 -18.56 -36.06 -15.67
N ASN A 145 -18.42 -37.03 -16.58
CA ASN A 145 -17.76 -36.86 -17.88
C ASN A 145 -18.59 -36.05 -18.89
N ARG A 146 -19.91 -35.89 -18.71
CA ARG A 146 -20.73 -34.99 -19.55
C ARG A 146 -20.55 -33.50 -19.21
N TYR A 147 -19.82 -33.17 -18.13
CA TYR A 147 -19.47 -31.78 -17.80
C TYR A 147 -18.53 -31.12 -18.83
N ASN A 148 -17.92 -31.89 -19.75
CA ASN A 148 -17.09 -31.32 -20.80
C ASN A 148 -17.85 -30.96 -22.10
N HIS A 149 -19.07 -31.46 -22.33
CA HIS A 149 -19.73 -31.30 -23.65
C HIS A 149 -21.11 -30.62 -23.66
N GLN A 150 -21.77 -30.39 -22.52
CA GLN A 150 -23.01 -29.59 -22.48
C GLN A 150 -22.82 -28.35 -21.61
N ASN A 151 -21.98 -27.45 -22.10
CA ASN A 151 -21.45 -26.31 -21.37
C ASN A 151 -22.20 -25.00 -21.66
N TRP A 152 -23.49 -25.05 -22.03
CA TRP A 152 -24.26 -23.84 -22.32
C TRP A 152 -24.58 -23.09 -21.03
N ASN A 153 -25.14 -23.75 -20.01
CA ASN A 153 -25.48 -23.07 -18.76
C ASN A 153 -24.26 -22.65 -17.92
N THR A 154 -23.19 -23.45 -17.88
CA THR A 154 -21.99 -23.10 -17.10
C THR A 154 -21.22 -21.93 -17.70
N ARG A 155 -21.21 -21.80 -19.04
CA ARG A 155 -20.52 -20.70 -19.74
C ARG A 155 -21.27 -19.37 -19.55
N TYR A 156 -22.61 -19.39 -19.55
CA TYR A 156 -23.42 -18.24 -19.13
C TYR A 156 -23.19 -17.87 -17.67
N HIS A 157 -23.18 -18.86 -16.78
CA HIS A 157 -22.99 -18.61 -15.35
C HIS A 157 -21.57 -18.14 -15.04
N HIS A 158 -20.55 -18.61 -15.76
CA HIS A 158 -19.18 -18.13 -15.60
C HIS A 158 -19.01 -16.72 -16.16
N ALA A 159 -19.58 -16.44 -17.34
CA ALA A 159 -19.55 -15.11 -17.93
C ALA A 159 -20.29 -14.08 -17.07
N TYR A 160 -21.44 -14.44 -16.50
CA TYR A 160 -22.22 -13.54 -15.63
C TYR A 160 -21.48 -13.13 -14.35
N TYR A 161 -20.69 -14.03 -13.76
CA TYR A 161 -19.96 -13.72 -12.52
C TYR A 161 -18.56 -13.12 -12.77
N ASN A 162 -18.01 -13.24 -13.99
CA ASN A 162 -16.70 -12.69 -14.37
C ASN A 162 -16.78 -11.49 -15.34
N SER A 163 -17.95 -11.06 -15.79
CA SER A 163 -18.08 -9.88 -16.66
C SER A 163 -18.04 -8.59 -15.84
N GLU A 164 -17.14 -7.67 -16.21
CA GLU A 164 -17.07 -6.33 -15.60
C GLU A 164 -18.23 -5.41 -16.05
N ASP A 165 -18.92 -5.73 -17.16
CA ASP A 165 -20.05 -4.95 -17.68
C ASP A 165 -21.19 -5.84 -18.21
N TRP A 166 -22.43 -5.39 -18.03
CA TRP A 166 -23.66 -6.10 -18.43
C TRP A 166 -23.84 -6.19 -19.94
N GLY A 167 -23.15 -5.34 -20.71
CA GLY A 167 -23.18 -5.33 -22.18
C GLY A 167 -22.62 -6.61 -22.83
N ASP A 168 -21.62 -7.24 -22.20
CA ASP A 168 -20.95 -8.43 -22.74
C ASP A 168 -21.81 -9.71 -22.69
N ILE A 169 -22.76 -9.76 -21.75
CA ILE A 169 -23.62 -10.95 -21.53
C ILE A 169 -24.60 -11.13 -22.70
N ASN A 170 -25.07 -10.04 -23.30
CA ASN A 170 -26.01 -10.08 -24.43
C ASN A 170 -25.37 -10.53 -25.76
N GLY A 171 -24.04 -10.47 -25.87
CA GLY A 171 -23.30 -10.88 -27.07
C GLY A 171 -23.07 -12.39 -27.17
N ILE A 172 -23.09 -13.10 -26.04
CA ILE A 172 -22.73 -14.52 -25.97
C ILE A 172 -23.80 -15.41 -26.61
N SER A 173 -25.08 -15.01 -26.59
CA SER A 173 -26.15 -15.80 -27.19
C SER A 173 -26.15 -15.85 -28.71
N LYS A 174 -25.41 -14.95 -29.38
CA LYS A 174 -25.49 -14.78 -30.84
C LYS A 174 -24.30 -15.32 -31.62
N LYS A 175 -23.25 -15.81 -30.94
CA LYS A 175 -21.98 -16.20 -31.60
C LYS A 175 -21.76 -17.70 -31.77
N ASP A 176 -22.65 -18.55 -31.29
CA ASP A 176 -22.47 -20.00 -31.41
C ASP A 176 -23.25 -20.53 -32.61
N HIS A 177 -22.71 -20.34 -33.81
CA HIS A 177 -22.68 -21.34 -34.88
C HIS A 177 -21.75 -20.82 -36.00
N THR A 178 -20.70 -21.58 -36.29
CA THR A 178 -19.72 -21.40 -37.39
C THR A 178 -18.85 -20.13 -37.35
N SER A 179 -17.79 -20.16 -36.55
CA SER A 179 -16.54 -19.53 -36.99
C SER A 179 -15.38 -20.38 -36.50
N ASN A 180 -14.73 -21.08 -37.42
CA ASN A 180 -13.31 -21.34 -37.26
C ASN A 180 -12.68 -19.97 -36.98
N GLU A 181 -12.19 -19.74 -35.76
CA GLU A 181 -11.49 -18.50 -35.43
C GLU A 181 -10.20 -18.49 -36.25
N GLU A 182 -10.30 -17.97 -37.47
CA GLU A 182 -9.16 -17.63 -38.29
C GLU A 182 -8.33 -16.65 -37.48
N PHE A 183 -7.07 -17.02 -37.25
CA PHE A 183 -6.13 -16.26 -36.45
C PHE A 183 -6.06 -14.83 -36.99
N ASN A 184 -6.71 -13.89 -36.31
CA ASN A 184 -6.81 -12.54 -36.80
C ASN A 184 -5.45 -11.87 -36.63
N ILE A 185 -4.73 -11.75 -37.75
CA ILE A 185 -3.40 -11.15 -37.84
C ILE A 185 -3.39 -9.75 -37.20
N LEU A 186 -4.50 -9.00 -37.30
CA LEU A 186 -4.65 -7.69 -36.68
C LEU A 186 -4.57 -7.77 -35.14
N THR A 187 -5.20 -8.79 -34.54
CA THR A 187 -5.16 -9.03 -33.10
C THR A 187 -3.75 -9.37 -32.65
N PHE A 188 -3.01 -10.16 -33.43
CA PHE A 188 -1.60 -10.42 -33.16
C PHE A 188 -0.75 -9.14 -33.17
N PHE A 189 -0.94 -8.27 -34.17
CA PHE A 189 -0.24 -6.97 -34.21
C PHE A 189 -0.61 -6.05 -33.05
N SER A 190 -1.89 -6.01 -32.64
CA SER A 190 -2.29 -5.23 -31.46
C SER A 190 -1.63 -5.74 -30.17
N CYS A 191 -1.48 -7.06 -30.03
CA CYS A 191 -0.81 -7.68 -28.88
C CYS A 191 0.69 -7.34 -28.88
N MET A 192 1.35 -7.43 -30.03
CA MET A 192 2.77 -7.07 -30.18
C MET A 192 3.02 -5.59 -29.89
N LEU A 193 2.16 -4.68 -30.37
CA LEU A 193 2.24 -3.25 -30.06
C LEU A 193 2.07 -2.98 -28.56
N GLY A 194 1.13 -3.67 -27.91
CA GLY A 194 0.95 -3.60 -26.45
C GLY A 194 2.21 -4.03 -25.69
N LEU A 195 2.82 -5.15 -26.07
CA LEU A 195 4.07 -5.63 -25.46
C LEU A 195 5.23 -4.64 -25.63
N ILE A 196 5.39 -4.06 -26.82
CA ILE A 196 6.42 -3.04 -27.07
C ILE A 196 6.19 -1.82 -26.18
N MET A 197 4.95 -1.36 -26.03
CA MET A 197 4.61 -0.25 -25.14
C MET A 197 4.92 -0.57 -23.67
N CYS A 198 4.64 -1.79 -23.20
CA CYS A 198 4.99 -2.23 -21.86
C CYS A 198 6.50 -2.23 -21.62
N ILE A 199 7.30 -2.72 -22.57
CA ILE A 199 8.77 -2.71 -22.47
C ILE A 199 9.29 -1.27 -22.40
N LYS A 200 8.74 -0.36 -23.22
CA LYS A 200 9.12 1.06 -23.19
C LYS A 200 8.72 1.75 -21.90
N CYS A 201 7.53 1.47 -21.38
CA CYS A 201 7.09 1.98 -20.07
C CYS A 201 8.00 1.49 -18.94
N LEU A 202 8.38 0.20 -18.95
CA LEU A 202 9.28 -0.37 -17.94
C LEU A 202 10.67 0.28 -18.01
N ALA A 203 11.21 0.50 -19.21
CA ALA A 203 12.48 1.21 -19.38
C ALA A 203 12.41 2.65 -18.85
N LEU A 204 11.31 3.37 -19.12
CA LEU A 204 11.07 4.71 -18.58
C LEU A 204 10.99 4.71 -17.05
N LEU A 205 10.33 3.71 -16.46
CA LEU A 205 10.21 3.58 -15.02
C LEU A 205 11.59 3.38 -14.35
N ASN A 206 12.45 2.56 -14.97
CA ASN A 206 13.82 2.37 -14.51
C ASN A 206 14.66 3.64 -14.62
N GLU A 207 14.47 4.44 -15.68
CA GLU A 207 15.16 5.72 -15.83
C GLU A 207 14.66 6.78 -14.84
N LEU A 208 13.36 6.79 -14.54
CA LEU A 208 12.77 7.60 -13.48
C LEU A 208 13.31 7.21 -12.11
N GLU A 209 13.40 5.91 -11.81
CA GLU A 209 14.00 5.41 -10.58
C GLU A 209 15.47 5.83 -10.48
N ALA A 210 16.25 5.67 -11.55
CA ALA A 210 17.64 6.13 -11.58
C ALA A 210 17.74 7.65 -11.37
N THR A 211 16.80 8.43 -11.90
CA THR A 211 16.78 9.89 -11.73
C THR A 211 16.36 10.31 -10.32
N LEU A 212 15.43 9.60 -9.68
CA LEU A 212 15.04 9.82 -8.29
C LEU A 212 16.10 9.36 -7.30
N ASN A 213 16.79 8.25 -7.59
CA ASN A 213 17.81 7.70 -6.70
C ASN A 213 19.15 8.42 -6.84
N LYS A 214 19.42 9.13 -7.94
CA LYS A 214 20.60 9.99 -8.10
C LYS A 214 20.74 11.00 -6.95
N PRO A 215 19.77 11.89 -6.62
CA PRO A 215 19.95 12.83 -5.51
C PRO A 215 20.09 12.14 -4.14
N ILE A 216 19.50 10.94 -3.97
CA ILE A 216 19.54 10.19 -2.70
C ILE A 216 20.87 9.46 -2.50
N GLN A 217 21.48 8.92 -3.57
CA GLN A 217 22.78 8.24 -3.50
C GLN A 217 23.97 9.19 -3.70
N LEU A 218 23.79 10.29 -4.45
CA LEU A 218 24.88 11.24 -4.78
C LEU A 218 25.04 12.38 -3.76
N ALA A 219 24.19 12.45 -2.74
CA ALA A 219 24.50 13.18 -1.51
C ALA A 219 25.12 12.20 -0.51
N PRO A 220 26.41 11.81 -0.66
CA PRO A 220 27.06 11.01 0.36
C PRO A 220 26.87 11.77 1.67
N HIS A 221 26.50 11.06 2.73
CA HIS A 221 26.28 11.60 4.07
C HIS A 221 27.29 12.70 4.44
N LYS A 222 28.55 12.49 4.03
CA LYS A 222 29.67 13.44 4.15
C LYS A 222 29.44 14.81 3.50
N SER A 223 28.89 14.88 2.29
CA SER A 223 28.55 16.15 1.63
C SER A 223 27.43 16.89 2.35
N MET A 224 26.46 16.16 2.91
CA MET A 224 25.37 16.74 3.68
C MET A 224 25.86 17.24 5.03
N GLU A 225 26.74 16.48 5.70
CA GLU A 225 27.48 16.92 6.88
C GLU A 225 28.33 18.16 6.59
N GLU A 226 29.07 18.19 5.49
CA GLU A 226 29.87 19.35 5.10
C GLU A 226 29.00 20.57 4.81
N ASN A 227 27.84 20.39 4.18
CA ASN A 227 26.88 21.46 3.93
C ASN A 227 26.21 21.93 5.23
N LEU A 228 25.89 21.02 6.16
CA LEU A 228 25.38 21.34 7.49
C LEU A 228 26.40 22.10 8.34
N ILE A 229 27.65 21.64 8.35
CA ILE A 229 28.76 22.30 9.03
C ILE A 229 29.01 23.66 8.39
N SER A 230 28.96 23.76 7.06
CA SER A 230 29.09 25.04 6.35
C SER A 230 27.90 25.97 6.63
N ALA A 231 26.69 25.45 6.77
CA ALA A 231 25.52 26.23 7.17
C ALA A 231 25.65 26.72 8.62
N TYR A 232 26.13 25.89 9.53
CA TYR A 232 26.33 26.24 10.94
C TYR A 232 27.47 27.24 11.14
N THR A 233 28.60 27.02 10.48
CA THR A 233 29.82 27.84 10.67
C THR A 233 29.86 29.07 9.77
N ASN A 234 29.20 29.04 8.61
CA ASN A 234 29.33 30.05 7.58
C ASN A 234 27.98 30.57 7.07
N TYR A 235 26.87 30.24 7.76
CA TYR A 235 25.49 30.64 7.43
C TYR A 235 25.08 30.33 5.97
N GLY A 236 25.71 29.32 5.36
CA GLY A 236 25.40 28.91 3.99
C GLY A 236 25.91 29.86 2.91
N LEU A 237 26.77 30.84 3.21
CA LEU A 237 27.45 31.63 2.17
C LEU A 237 28.88 31.14 1.90
N ASP A 238 29.46 31.62 0.80
CA ASP A 238 30.72 31.13 0.22
C ASP A 238 31.89 31.01 1.21
N LYS A 239 32.76 30.04 0.98
CA LYS A 239 33.97 29.81 1.80
C LYS A 239 35.12 30.76 1.46
N ASP A 240 34.96 31.55 0.40
CA ASP A 240 35.99 32.45 -0.09
C ASP A 240 36.42 33.47 0.96
N LYS A 241 37.74 33.70 1.01
CA LYS A 241 38.38 34.63 1.93
C LYS A 241 37.79 36.04 1.77
N GLN A 242 37.57 36.47 0.53
CA GLN A 242 36.97 37.77 0.22
C GLN A 242 35.51 37.87 0.66
N SER A 243 34.71 36.84 0.41
CA SER A 243 33.31 36.78 0.86
C SER A 243 33.18 36.79 2.38
N ARG A 244 34.18 36.26 3.11
CA ARG A 244 34.27 36.38 4.58
C ARG A 244 34.58 37.81 5.03
N TYR A 245 35.54 38.49 4.39
CA TYR A 245 35.84 39.90 4.71
C TYR A 245 34.66 40.82 4.44
N LYS A 246 33.98 40.66 3.30
CA LYS A 246 32.78 41.42 2.96
C LYS A 246 31.69 41.27 4.02
N ARG A 247 31.42 40.05 4.47
CA ARG A 247 30.44 39.79 5.55
C ARG A 247 30.88 40.41 6.87
N PHE A 248 32.15 40.28 7.25
CA PHE A 248 32.65 40.87 8.49
C PHE A 248 32.50 42.40 8.49
N LEU A 249 32.90 43.06 7.41
CA LEU A 249 32.77 44.51 7.24
C LEU A 249 31.29 44.94 7.22
N TRP A 250 30.43 44.15 6.58
CA TRP A 250 28.99 44.36 6.58
C TRP A 250 28.41 44.26 7.99
N PHE A 251 28.69 43.18 8.73
CA PHE A 251 28.22 43.02 10.11
C PHE A 251 28.75 44.11 11.04
N ARG A 252 30.01 44.52 10.90
CA ARG A 252 30.59 45.64 11.66
C ARG A 252 29.82 46.93 11.40
N THR A 253 29.59 47.26 10.13
CA THR A 253 28.90 48.51 9.75
C THR A 253 27.42 48.46 10.13
N TYR A 254 26.78 47.30 9.97
CA TYR A 254 25.41 47.05 10.39
C TYR A 254 25.24 47.14 11.92
N ASN A 255 26.22 46.65 12.69
CA ASN A 255 26.22 46.75 14.14
C ASN A 255 26.39 48.21 14.60
N ILE A 256 27.28 48.99 13.95
CA ILE A 256 27.41 50.44 14.20
C ILE A 256 26.11 51.18 13.89
N PHE A 257 25.40 50.77 12.83
CA PHE A 257 24.09 51.29 12.47
C PHE A 257 23.02 50.95 13.53
N LEU A 258 22.95 49.70 13.98
CA LEU A 258 21.99 49.23 14.99
C LEU A 258 22.24 49.82 16.38
N ASN A 259 23.49 49.94 16.80
CA ASN A 259 23.84 50.43 18.13
C ASN A 259 23.78 51.96 18.26
N LYS A 260 23.45 52.71 17.19
CA LYS A 260 23.31 54.17 17.29
C LYS A 260 21.90 54.60 17.68
N GLN A 261 21.75 54.66 18.99
CA GLN A 261 21.09 55.74 19.72
C GLN A 261 21.61 57.10 19.18
N SER A 262 20.73 57.85 18.49
CA SER A 262 20.84 59.27 18.11
C SER A 262 22.11 59.75 17.38
N GLY A 263 22.14 59.66 16.04
CA GLY A 263 22.96 60.56 15.21
C GLY A 263 23.79 59.96 14.07
N PHE A 264 23.64 58.66 13.73
CA PHE A 264 24.26 58.14 12.50
C PHE A 264 23.43 58.56 11.29
N SER A 265 23.86 59.61 10.60
CA SER A 265 23.27 60.00 9.33
C SER A 265 23.58 58.95 8.25
N ARG A 266 22.64 58.78 7.32
CA ARG A 266 22.76 57.89 6.14
C ARG A 266 24.05 58.13 5.34
N GLU A 267 24.56 59.37 5.38
CA GLU A 267 25.82 59.81 4.77
C GLU A 267 27.05 59.14 5.42
N GLN A 268 27.11 59.04 6.75
CA GLN A 268 28.21 58.39 7.46
C GLN A 268 28.24 56.88 7.19
N PHE A 269 27.06 56.27 7.00
CA PHE A 269 26.96 54.87 6.58
C PHE A 269 27.51 54.66 5.16
N GLN A 270 27.20 55.56 4.23
CA GLN A 270 27.76 55.50 2.87
C GLN A 270 29.27 55.72 2.85
N GLU A 271 29.78 56.62 3.70
CA GLU A 271 31.21 56.86 3.84
C GLU A 271 31.95 55.63 4.36
N GLU A 272 31.43 54.97 5.39
CA GLU A 272 31.99 53.72 5.92
C GLU A 272 31.92 52.57 4.91
N MET A 273 30.84 52.49 4.11
CA MET A 273 30.76 51.52 3.01
C MET A 273 31.83 51.76 1.95
N LYS A 274 32.07 53.02 1.56
CA LYS A 274 33.16 53.37 0.63
C LYS A 274 34.54 53.02 1.19
N LYS A 275 34.79 53.30 2.48
CA LYS A 275 36.04 52.91 3.16
C LYS A 275 36.21 51.39 3.15
N ASN A 276 35.14 50.63 3.39
CA ASN A 276 35.17 49.18 3.32
C ASN A 276 35.49 48.66 1.92
N ASP A 277 34.93 49.28 0.86
CA ASP A 277 35.23 48.92 -0.53
C ASP A 277 36.70 49.20 -0.88
N ILE A 278 37.26 50.32 -0.42
CA ILE A 278 38.68 50.64 -0.59
C ILE A 278 39.55 49.59 0.12
N LEU A 279 39.24 49.25 1.37
CA LEU A 279 39.96 48.22 2.12
C LEU A 279 39.91 46.85 1.42
N LEU A 280 38.79 46.48 0.81
CA LEU A 280 38.66 45.24 0.06
C LEU A 280 39.56 45.23 -1.19
N THR A 281 39.59 46.33 -1.95
CA THR A 281 40.46 46.45 -3.12
C THR A 281 41.96 46.43 -2.75
N GLU A 282 42.35 47.06 -1.64
CA GLU A 282 43.72 46.98 -1.11
C GLU A 282 44.10 45.55 -0.69
N LEU A 283 43.18 44.83 -0.04
CA LEU A 283 43.40 43.44 0.35
C LEU A 283 43.53 42.53 -0.87
N ASP A 284 42.72 42.72 -1.91
CA ASP A 284 42.81 41.98 -3.18
C ASP A 284 44.16 42.22 -3.87
N ASN A 285 44.58 43.48 -3.97
CA ASN A 285 45.87 43.84 -4.56
C ASN A 285 47.05 43.24 -3.78
N LYS A 286 46.97 43.23 -2.44
CA LYS A 286 48.01 42.65 -1.56
C LYS A 286 48.04 41.12 -1.59
N SER A 287 46.91 40.45 -1.83
CA SER A 287 46.92 38.99 -2.06
C SER A 287 47.57 38.65 -3.40
N ASN A 288 47.26 39.41 -4.46
CA ASN A 288 47.80 39.16 -5.80
C ASN A 288 49.31 39.46 -5.91
N SER A 289 49.83 40.43 -5.14
CA SER A 289 51.27 40.71 -5.11
C SER A 289 52.09 39.66 -4.36
N LYS A 290 51.49 38.91 -3.43
CA LYS A 290 52.17 37.82 -2.72
C LYS A 290 52.19 36.49 -3.48
N SER A 291 51.31 36.29 -4.46
CA SER A 291 51.26 35.06 -5.26
C SER A 291 52.25 35.03 -6.42
N ASN A 292 52.83 36.17 -6.79
CA ASN A 292 53.90 36.26 -7.77
C ASN A 292 55.21 36.60 -7.04
N PRO A 293 56.03 35.60 -6.65
CA PRO A 293 57.38 35.91 -6.21
C PRO A 293 58.16 36.52 -7.39
N PRO A 294 59.07 37.48 -7.14
CA PRO A 294 59.97 37.94 -8.18
C PRO A 294 60.79 36.75 -8.72
N PRO A 295 61.15 36.77 -10.02
CA PRO A 295 61.96 35.73 -10.64
C PRO A 295 63.32 35.57 -9.97
#